data_AF-A0A1Y4JMH3-F1
#
_entry.id   AF-A0A1Y4JMH3-F1
#
_cell.length_a   1.000
_cell.length_b   1.000
_cell.length_c   1.000
_cell.angle_alpha   90.00
_cell.angle_beta   90.00
_cell.angle_gamma   90.00
#
_symmetry.space_group_name_H-M   'P 1'
#
loop_
_entity.id
_entity.type
_entity.pdbx_description
1 polymer ?
#
loop_
_entity_poly.entity_id
_entity_poly.type
_entity_poly.pdbx_seq_one_letter_code
_entity_poly.pdbx_strand_id
1 'polypeptide(L)'
;MELFDKLKDTNFWDAQIVGKNLFCKYPASEEYFVTYFDFCIKVAGYPIETNARSFFLSEAELALNVFSEKIDMTEEALLLIQEKRSELVRASSAINELIAKNDKAIYDNQVKANTDALTELASLRDNLFTIKTQEDFENILGKIAIVDNSLNKSIFTDKQTSIYENLTRGYSELVSKKMSELAHYEDVKYNKDAAESFRKAFRLFKSDENKYKTHDNNLYELVARYLFAYDAKQLFSETLVYYNYVYSYIFNKLDDDGKYRFTQFSFDTPKSK
;
A
#
# COMPACT_ATOMS: atom_id res chain seq x y z
N MET A 1 7.75 -57.15 -4.59
CA MET A 1 6.76 -56.74 -3.57
C MET A 1 7.42 -56.35 -2.25
N GLU A 2 8.33 -57.14 -1.68
CA GLU A 2 8.90 -56.88 -0.33
C GLU A 2 9.48 -55.46 -0.09
N LEU A 3 10.17 -54.85 -1.07
CA LEU A 3 10.68 -53.48 -0.95
C LEU A 3 9.57 -52.43 -1.04
N PHE A 4 8.55 -52.65 -1.87
CA PHE A 4 7.40 -51.77 -1.99
C PHE A 4 6.57 -51.77 -0.71
N ASP A 5 6.31 -52.95 -0.14
CA ASP A 5 5.55 -53.08 1.10
C ASP A 5 6.21 -52.42 2.31
N LYS A 6 7.55 -52.39 2.34
CA LYS A 6 8.30 -51.68 3.38
C LYS A 6 8.21 -50.16 3.26
N LEU A 7 8.07 -49.63 2.03
CA LEU A 7 8.15 -48.20 1.76
C LEU A 7 6.78 -47.51 1.67
N LYS A 8 5.71 -48.24 1.30
CA LYS A 8 4.39 -47.67 0.99
C LYS A 8 3.76 -46.81 2.10
N ASP A 9 4.11 -47.09 3.36
CA ASP A 9 3.59 -46.36 4.52
C ASP A 9 4.63 -45.42 5.17
N THR A 10 5.91 -45.45 4.75
CA THR A 10 7.00 -44.63 5.34
C THR A 10 7.58 -43.59 4.40
N ASN A 11 7.71 -43.91 3.10
CA ASN A 11 8.13 -42.98 2.07
C ASN A 11 7.38 -43.27 0.76
N PHE A 12 6.27 -42.55 0.56
CA PHE A 12 5.40 -42.76 -0.59
C PHE A 12 6.04 -42.37 -1.93
N TRP A 13 7.04 -41.48 -1.94
CA TRP A 13 7.78 -41.14 -3.17
C TRP A 13 8.69 -42.29 -3.62
N ASP A 14 9.45 -42.88 -2.70
CA ASP A 14 10.29 -44.04 -3.02
C ASP A 14 9.42 -45.26 -3.35
N ALA A 15 8.32 -45.45 -2.62
CA ALA A 15 7.34 -46.50 -2.90
C ALA A 15 6.72 -46.35 -4.30
N GLN A 16 6.44 -45.12 -4.74
CA GLN A 16 5.94 -44.85 -6.09
C GLN A 16 6.91 -45.35 -7.16
N ILE A 17 8.21 -45.06 -7.03
CA ILE A 17 9.23 -45.49 -7.99
C ILE A 17 9.32 -47.02 -8.03
N VAL A 18 9.36 -47.66 -6.86
CA VAL A 18 9.45 -49.12 -6.75
C VAL A 18 8.19 -49.79 -7.28
N GLY A 19 7.01 -49.28 -6.93
CA GLY A 19 5.71 -49.79 -7.38
C GLY A 19 5.56 -49.68 -8.90
N LYS A 20 5.90 -48.51 -9.46
CA LYS A 20 5.89 -48.28 -10.92
C LYS A 20 6.83 -49.25 -11.63
N ASN A 21 8.04 -49.45 -11.12
CA ASN A 21 8.99 -50.38 -11.71
C ASN A 21 8.46 -51.82 -11.72
N LEU A 22 7.84 -52.27 -10.62
CA LEU A 22 7.25 -53.60 -10.51
C LEU A 22 6.08 -53.79 -11.48
N PHE A 23 5.17 -52.82 -11.55
CA PHE A 23 4.05 -52.85 -12.49
C PHE A 23 4.55 -52.87 -13.95
N CYS A 24 5.49 -52.00 -14.32
CA CYS A 24 6.02 -51.97 -15.69
C CYS A 24 6.76 -53.26 -16.11
N LYS A 25 7.30 -54.04 -15.16
CA LYS A 25 7.89 -55.36 -15.44
C LYS A 25 6.83 -56.42 -15.75
N TYR A 26 5.64 -56.28 -15.17
CA TYR A 26 4.54 -57.23 -15.30
C TYR A 26 3.22 -56.50 -15.61
N PRO A 27 3.11 -55.80 -16.74
CA PRO A 27 2.02 -54.85 -16.99
C PRO A 27 0.66 -55.51 -17.25
N ALA A 28 0.63 -56.80 -17.57
CA ALA A 28 -0.59 -57.60 -17.73
C ALA A 28 -1.02 -58.31 -16.44
N SER A 29 -0.23 -58.20 -15.36
CA SER A 29 -0.53 -58.88 -14.11
C SER A 29 -1.48 -58.05 -13.25
N GLU A 30 -2.64 -58.63 -12.95
CA GLU A 30 -3.66 -58.04 -12.09
C GLU A 30 -3.12 -57.67 -10.70
N GLU A 31 -2.36 -58.56 -10.07
CA GLU A 31 -1.82 -58.35 -8.72
C GLU A 31 -0.95 -57.08 -8.64
N TYR A 32 -0.01 -56.92 -9.58
CA TYR A 32 0.88 -55.77 -9.61
C TYR A 32 0.14 -54.48 -10.02
N PHE A 33 -0.84 -54.59 -10.92
CA PHE A 33 -1.69 -53.46 -11.30
C PHE A 33 -2.52 -52.96 -10.11
N VAL A 34 -3.34 -53.83 -9.51
CA VAL A 34 -4.24 -53.48 -8.41
C VAL A 34 -3.44 -52.90 -7.24
N THR A 35 -2.32 -53.54 -6.89
CA THR A 35 -1.48 -53.06 -5.78
C THR A 35 -0.91 -51.66 -6.03
N TYR A 36 -0.40 -51.39 -7.24
CA TYR A 36 0.15 -50.08 -7.58
C TYR A 36 -0.94 -49.02 -7.73
N PHE A 37 -2.04 -49.36 -8.40
CA PHE A 37 -3.18 -48.48 -8.61
C PHE A 37 -3.80 -48.04 -7.27
N ASP A 38 -4.11 -49.00 -6.39
CA ASP A 38 -4.73 -48.73 -5.09
C ASP A 38 -3.82 -47.89 -4.20
N PHE A 39 -2.50 -48.12 -4.27
CA PHE A 39 -1.52 -47.28 -3.61
C PHE A 39 -1.57 -45.83 -4.12
N CYS A 40 -1.58 -45.62 -5.43
CA CYS A 40 -1.67 -44.27 -6.00
C CYS A 40 -2.97 -43.56 -5.61
N ILE A 41 -4.12 -44.26 -5.66
CA ILE A 41 -5.41 -43.70 -5.20
C ILE A 41 -5.36 -43.36 -3.70
N LYS A 42 -4.81 -44.24 -2.87
CA LYS A 42 -4.66 -44.02 -1.42
C LYS A 42 -3.82 -42.77 -1.12
N VAL A 43 -2.67 -42.63 -1.77
CA VAL A 43 -1.78 -41.47 -1.56
C VAL A 43 -2.42 -40.18 -2.08
N ALA A 44 -3.14 -40.22 -3.21
CA ALA A 44 -3.90 -39.07 -3.70
C ALA A 44 -4.96 -38.61 -2.69
N GLY A 45 -5.50 -39.51 -1.87
CA GLY A 45 -6.44 -39.20 -0.79
C GLY A 45 -5.81 -38.56 0.46
N TYR A 46 -4.49 -38.51 0.59
CA TYR A 46 -3.82 -37.99 1.79
C TYR A 46 -3.93 -36.47 1.92
N PRO A 47 -3.81 -35.91 3.15
CA PRO A 47 -3.82 -34.47 3.39
C PRO A 47 -2.50 -33.77 2.97
N ILE A 48 -1.98 -34.09 1.78
CA ILE A 48 -0.75 -33.53 1.20
C ILE A 48 -1.05 -32.40 0.20
N GLU A 49 -0.02 -31.77 -0.38
CA GLU A 49 -0.20 -30.69 -1.36
C GLU A 49 -0.99 -31.18 -2.58
N THR A 50 -1.84 -30.30 -3.12
CA THR A 50 -2.67 -30.56 -4.30
C THR A 50 -1.86 -31.12 -5.47
N ASN A 51 -0.69 -30.53 -5.76
CA ASN A 51 0.17 -30.97 -6.86
C ASN A 51 0.61 -32.44 -6.70
N ALA A 52 0.93 -32.87 -5.48
CA ALA A 52 1.29 -34.25 -5.20
C ALA A 52 0.08 -35.17 -5.40
N ARG A 53 -1.12 -34.79 -4.93
CA ARG A 53 -2.34 -35.58 -5.15
C ARG A 53 -2.66 -35.75 -6.64
N SER A 54 -2.57 -34.67 -7.42
CA SER A 54 -2.78 -34.71 -8.87
C SER A 54 -1.75 -35.59 -9.57
N PHE A 55 -0.48 -35.56 -9.14
CA PHE A 55 0.56 -36.45 -9.66
C PHE A 55 0.20 -37.93 -9.46
N PHE A 56 -0.21 -38.32 -8.25
CA PHE A 56 -0.58 -39.71 -7.95
C PHE A 56 -1.85 -40.16 -8.70
N LEU A 57 -2.81 -39.27 -8.93
CA LEU A 57 -3.95 -39.56 -9.82
C LEU A 57 -3.51 -39.82 -11.26
N SER A 58 -2.62 -38.98 -11.81
CA SER A 58 -2.08 -39.19 -13.16
C SER A 58 -1.30 -40.50 -13.26
N GLU A 59 -0.57 -40.90 -12.23
CA GLU A 59 0.11 -42.19 -12.20
C GLU A 59 -0.88 -43.37 -12.13
N ALA A 60 -1.99 -43.25 -11.38
CA ALA A 60 -3.06 -44.26 -11.37
C ALA A 60 -3.76 -44.37 -12.73
N GLU A 61 -4.03 -43.23 -13.38
CA GLU A 61 -4.59 -43.18 -14.73
C GLU A 61 -3.66 -43.85 -15.77
N LEU A 62 -2.36 -43.54 -15.72
CA LEU A 62 -1.36 -44.18 -16.55
C LEU A 62 -1.29 -45.69 -16.31
N ALA A 63 -1.32 -46.13 -15.05
CA ALA A 63 -1.33 -47.56 -14.72
C ALA A 63 -2.57 -48.28 -15.28
N LEU A 64 -3.75 -47.66 -15.14
CA LEU A 64 -5.00 -48.20 -15.67
C LEU A 64 -4.97 -48.31 -17.21
N ASN A 65 -4.46 -47.29 -17.90
CA ASN A 65 -4.33 -47.31 -19.35
C ASN A 65 -3.37 -48.42 -19.80
N VAL A 66 -2.18 -48.49 -19.21
CA VAL A 66 -1.19 -49.53 -19.55
C VAL A 66 -1.73 -50.92 -19.27
N PHE A 67 -2.39 -51.15 -18.14
CA PHE A 67 -2.98 -52.45 -17.81
C PHE A 67 -4.06 -52.84 -18.83
N SER A 68 -4.96 -51.90 -19.16
CA SER A 68 -6.05 -52.13 -20.13
C SER A 68 -5.55 -52.45 -21.55
N GLU A 69 -4.36 -51.99 -21.92
CA GLU A 69 -3.74 -52.29 -23.22
C GLU A 69 -2.96 -53.61 -23.25
N LYS A 70 -2.56 -54.13 -22.08
CA LYS A 70 -1.62 -55.27 -21.98
C LYS A 70 -2.26 -56.56 -21.49
N ILE A 71 -3.41 -56.49 -20.82
CA ILE A 71 -4.15 -57.68 -20.39
C ILE A 71 -4.95 -58.30 -21.54
N ASP A 72 -5.09 -59.64 -21.50
CA ASP A 72 -6.02 -60.35 -22.38
C ASP A 72 -7.46 -60.01 -22.01
N MET A 73 -8.25 -59.61 -23.01
CA MET A 73 -9.58 -59.04 -22.78
C MET A 73 -10.62 -60.15 -22.48
N THR A 74 -10.79 -60.46 -21.19
CA THR A 74 -11.85 -61.33 -20.66
C THR A 74 -12.98 -60.52 -20.02
N GLU A 75 -14.14 -61.13 -19.74
CA GLU A 75 -15.23 -60.46 -19.01
C GLU A 75 -14.80 -59.99 -17.61
N GLU A 76 -14.00 -60.81 -16.91
CA GLU A 76 -13.45 -60.49 -15.59
C GLU A 76 -12.49 -59.29 -15.65
N ALA A 77 -11.57 -59.27 -16.62
CA ALA A 77 -10.64 -58.16 -16.82
C ALA A 77 -11.40 -56.86 -17.17
N LEU A 78 -12.44 -56.94 -17.99
CA LEU A 78 -13.28 -55.80 -18.33
C LEU A 78 -14.01 -55.23 -17.10
N LEU A 79 -14.58 -56.09 -16.25
CA LEU A 79 -15.24 -55.70 -15.01
C LEU A 79 -14.27 -55.00 -14.05
N LEU A 80 -13.07 -55.54 -13.87
CA LEU A 80 -12.03 -54.93 -13.03
C LEU A 80 -11.62 -53.55 -13.56
N ILE A 81 -11.39 -53.41 -14.87
CA ILE A 81 -11.05 -52.11 -15.49
C ILE A 81 -12.17 -51.09 -15.27
N GLN A 82 -13.44 -51.50 -15.39
CA GLN A 82 -14.59 -50.62 -15.15
C GLN A 82 -14.69 -50.18 -13.68
N GLU A 83 -14.43 -51.09 -12.75
CA GLU A 83 -14.40 -50.78 -11.32
C GLU A 83 -13.30 -49.76 -11.01
N LYS A 84 -12.06 -50.04 -11.41
CA LYS A 84 -10.91 -49.15 -11.17
C LYS A 84 -11.03 -47.82 -11.89
N ARG A 85 -11.63 -47.78 -13.09
CA ARG A 85 -11.98 -46.52 -13.76
C ARG A 85 -12.98 -45.71 -12.95
N SER A 86 -13.99 -46.35 -12.36
CA SER A 86 -14.97 -45.67 -11.51
C SER A 86 -14.34 -45.12 -10.24
N GLU A 87 -13.42 -45.86 -9.63
CA GLU A 87 -12.64 -45.42 -8.48
C GLU A 87 -11.77 -44.19 -8.81
N LEU A 88 -11.04 -44.23 -9.93
CA LEU A 88 -10.24 -43.10 -10.42
C LEU A 88 -11.08 -41.84 -10.63
N VAL A 89 -12.25 -41.98 -11.27
CA VAL A 89 -13.17 -40.85 -11.51
C VAL A 89 -13.64 -40.24 -10.19
N ARG A 90 -14.03 -41.05 -9.21
CA ARG A 90 -14.45 -40.55 -7.89
C ARG A 90 -13.32 -39.80 -7.18
N ALA A 91 -12.11 -40.35 -7.19
CA ALA A 91 -10.94 -39.72 -6.58
C ALA A 91 -10.58 -38.40 -7.28
N SER A 92 -10.62 -38.37 -8.62
CA SER A 92 -10.38 -37.18 -9.44
C SER A 92 -11.41 -36.09 -9.18
N SER A 93 -12.71 -36.41 -9.16
CA SER A 93 -13.76 -35.46 -8.83
C SER A 93 -13.58 -34.85 -7.44
N ALA A 94 -13.27 -35.66 -6.42
CA ALA A 94 -13.06 -35.17 -5.06
C ALA A 94 -11.88 -34.19 -4.95
N ILE A 95 -10.77 -34.46 -5.66
CA ILE A 95 -9.61 -33.56 -5.69
C ILE A 95 -9.94 -32.28 -6.45
N ASN A 96 -10.61 -32.35 -7.60
CA ASN A 96 -10.99 -31.17 -8.38
C ASN A 96 -11.96 -30.27 -7.62
N GLU A 97 -12.91 -30.83 -6.85
CA GLU A 97 -13.77 -30.05 -5.96
C GLU A 97 -12.98 -29.32 -4.87
N LEU A 98 -11.96 -29.98 -4.30
CA LEU A 98 -11.09 -29.38 -3.31
C LEU A 98 -10.27 -28.22 -3.90
N ILE A 99 -9.75 -28.40 -5.11
CA ILE A 99 -9.04 -27.34 -5.87
C ILE A 99 -9.97 -26.16 -6.10
N ALA A 100 -11.14 -26.39 -6.70
CA ALA A 100 -12.11 -25.34 -6.99
C ALA A 100 -12.54 -24.58 -5.73
N LYS A 101 -12.69 -25.29 -4.60
CA LYS A 101 -13.01 -24.66 -3.31
C LYS A 101 -11.86 -23.79 -2.79
N ASN A 102 -10.63 -24.26 -2.92
CA ASN A 102 -9.45 -23.50 -2.50
C ASN A 102 -9.24 -22.25 -3.37
N ASP A 103 -9.34 -22.39 -4.69
CA ASP A 103 -9.23 -21.28 -5.63
C ASP A 103 -10.31 -20.23 -5.39
N LYS A 104 -11.55 -20.67 -5.13
CA LYS A 104 -12.64 -19.78 -4.74
C LYS A 104 -12.34 -19.06 -3.43
N ALA A 105 -11.83 -19.76 -2.41
CA ALA A 105 -11.49 -19.14 -1.14
C ALA A 105 -10.36 -18.09 -1.28
N ILE A 106 -9.35 -18.37 -2.13
CA ILE A 106 -8.29 -17.41 -2.46
C ILE A 106 -8.89 -16.19 -3.15
N TYR A 107 -9.73 -16.40 -4.17
CA TYR A 107 -10.42 -15.32 -4.87
C TYR A 107 -11.28 -14.47 -3.92
N ASP A 108 -12.11 -15.10 -3.09
CA ASP A 108 -12.99 -14.42 -2.13
C ASP A 108 -12.16 -13.59 -1.12
N ASN A 109 -11.02 -14.12 -0.66
CA ASN A 109 -10.10 -13.39 0.22
C ASN A 109 -9.48 -12.17 -0.47
N GLN A 110 -9.10 -12.28 -1.75
CA GLN A 110 -8.57 -11.14 -2.50
C GLN A 110 -9.64 -10.07 -2.76
N VAL A 111 -10.87 -10.48 -3.08
CA VAL A 111 -12.02 -9.55 -3.21
C VAL A 111 -12.29 -8.83 -1.88
N LYS A 112 -12.21 -9.55 -0.75
CA LYS A 112 -12.35 -8.95 0.57
C LYS A 112 -11.23 -7.95 0.86
N ALA A 113 -9.97 -8.32 0.61
CA ALA A 113 -8.82 -7.44 0.78
C ALA A 113 -8.96 -6.14 -0.04
N ASN A 114 -9.42 -6.23 -1.28
CA ASN A 114 -9.73 -5.06 -2.10
C ASN A 114 -10.84 -4.19 -1.48
N THR A 115 -11.89 -4.81 -0.90
CA THR A 115 -12.97 -4.06 -0.23
C THR A 115 -12.47 -3.30 0.99
N ASP A 116 -11.61 -3.94 1.79
CA ASP A 116 -11.01 -3.34 2.98
C ASP A 116 -10.10 -2.16 2.59
N ALA A 117 -9.25 -2.34 1.57
CA ALA A 117 -8.38 -1.29 1.03
C ALA A 117 -9.18 -0.11 0.41
N LEU A 118 -10.28 -0.37 -0.28
CA LEU A 118 -11.16 0.70 -0.78
C LEU A 118 -11.84 1.48 0.35
N THR A 119 -12.19 0.81 1.45
CA THR A 119 -12.74 1.45 2.64
C THR A 119 -11.69 2.32 3.32
N GLU A 120 -10.45 1.82 3.40
CA GLU A 120 -9.32 2.60 3.89
C GLU A 120 -9.06 3.84 3.02
N LEU A 121 -9.04 3.70 1.69
CA LEU A 121 -8.92 4.84 0.77
C LEU A 121 -10.02 5.89 0.97
N ALA A 122 -11.26 5.46 1.16
CA ALA A 122 -12.36 6.36 1.47
C ALA A 122 -12.10 7.14 2.76
N SER A 123 -11.66 6.46 3.83
CA SER A 123 -11.34 7.11 5.11
C SER A 123 -10.15 8.08 5.01
N LEU A 124 -9.11 7.72 4.24
CA LEU A 124 -7.96 8.59 4.01
C LEU A 124 -8.35 9.83 3.20
N ARG A 125 -9.25 9.68 2.21
CA ARG A 125 -9.83 10.80 1.48
C ARG A 125 -10.62 11.72 2.41
N ASP A 126 -11.42 11.18 3.33
CA ASP A 126 -12.16 11.99 4.29
C ASP A 126 -11.22 12.74 5.24
N ASN A 127 -10.12 12.08 5.66
CA ASN A 127 -9.10 12.72 6.48
C ASN A 127 -8.43 13.90 5.78
N LEU A 128 -8.24 13.89 4.45
CA LEU A 128 -7.69 15.03 3.69
C LEU A 128 -8.45 16.33 3.94
N PHE A 129 -9.77 16.29 4.18
CA PHE A 129 -10.55 17.50 4.46
C PHE A 129 -10.20 18.14 5.82
N THR A 130 -9.75 17.33 6.80
CA THR A 130 -9.53 17.78 8.18
C THR A 130 -8.13 18.33 8.45
N ILE A 131 -7.18 18.08 7.53
CA ILE A 131 -5.76 18.44 7.71
C ILE A 131 -5.56 19.95 7.73
N LYS A 132 -4.62 20.40 8.56
CA LYS A 132 -4.23 21.81 8.74
C LYS A 132 -2.73 22.08 8.57
N THR A 133 -1.92 21.05 8.37
CA THR A 133 -0.46 21.16 8.24
C THR A 133 0.02 20.44 6.98
N GLN A 134 1.07 20.97 6.37
CA GLN A 134 1.69 20.39 5.18
C GLN A 134 2.24 18.97 5.42
N GLU A 135 2.87 18.73 6.58
CA GLU A 135 3.44 17.42 6.93
C GLU A 135 2.38 16.31 6.99
N ASP A 136 1.27 16.53 7.70
CA ASP A 136 0.14 15.60 7.76
C ASP A 136 -0.48 15.35 6.36
N PHE A 137 -0.50 16.38 5.50
CA PHE A 137 -0.99 16.28 4.14
C PHE A 137 -0.13 15.34 3.30
N GLU A 138 1.19 15.54 3.31
CA GLU A 138 2.14 14.69 2.60
C GLU A 138 2.11 13.24 3.11
N ASN A 139 2.00 13.05 4.43
CA ASN A 139 1.87 11.73 5.05
C ASN A 139 0.60 10.99 4.57
N ILE A 140 -0.53 11.69 4.49
CA ILE A 140 -1.79 11.07 4.03
C ILE A 140 -1.73 10.77 2.52
N LEU A 141 -1.16 11.66 1.70
CA LEU A 141 -0.95 11.37 0.28
C LEU A 141 -0.06 10.14 0.07
N GLY A 142 1.01 10.00 0.86
CA GLY A 142 1.88 8.82 0.85
C GLY A 142 1.11 7.53 1.19
N LYS A 143 0.28 7.56 2.23
CA LYS A 143 -0.58 6.42 2.60
C LYS A 143 -1.56 6.06 1.50
N ILE A 144 -2.21 7.05 0.89
CA ILE A 144 -3.14 6.82 -0.24
C ILE A 144 -2.43 6.13 -1.40
N ALA A 145 -1.22 6.56 -1.75
CA ALA A 145 -0.44 5.94 -2.82
C ALA A 145 -0.08 4.48 -2.50
N ILE A 146 0.26 4.16 -1.25
CA ILE A 146 0.55 2.78 -0.82
C ILE A 146 -0.70 1.91 -0.95
N VAL A 147 -1.83 2.37 -0.42
CA VAL A 147 -3.08 1.61 -0.47
C VAL A 147 -3.57 1.46 -1.92
N ASP A 148 -3.47 2.49 -2.77
CA ASP A 148 -3.85 2.40 -4.19
C ASP A 148 -3.02 1.34 -4.94
N ASN A 149 -1.73 1.27 -4.67
CA ASN A 149 -0.83 0.28 -5.28
C ASN A 149 -1.05 -1.15 -4.76
N SER A 150 -1.63 -1.31 -3.57
CA SER A 150 -1.96 -2.63 -3.01
C SER A 150 -3.21 -3.27 -3.64
N LEU A 151 -4.04 -2.48 -4.31
CA LEU A 151 -5.29 -2.93 -4.93
C LEU A 151 -5.02 -3.79 -6.16
N ASN A 152 -5.63 -4.97 -6.21
CA ASN A 152 -5.63 -5.79 -7.42
C ASN A 152 -6.82 -5.43 -8.31
N LYS A 153 -6.61 -4.51 -9.25
CA LYS A 153 -7.64 -3.94 -10.12
C LYS A 153 -8.21 -4.94 -11.14
N SER A 154 -7.51 -6.04 -11.44
CA SER A 154 -7.95 -7.03 -12.44
C SER A 154 -9.10 -7.92 -11.95
N ILE A 155 -9.30 -8.00 -10.64
CA ILE A 155 -10.32 -8.83 -9.98
C ILE A 155 -11.45 -8.00 -9.36
N PHE A 156 -11.55 -6.72 -9.71
CA PHE A 156 -12.60 -5.87 -9.16
C PHE A 156 -13.98 -6.36 -9.58
N THR A 157 -14.89 -6.38 -8.61
CA THR A 157 -16.32 -6.46 -8.90
C THR A 157 -16.83 -5.13 -9.45
N ASP A 158 -17.94 -5.13 -10.19
CA ASP A 158 -18.55 -3.90 -10.72
C ASP A 158 -18.79 -2.83 -9.64
N LYS A 159 -19.18 -3.27 -8.44
CA LYS A 159 -19.35 -2.40 -7.28
C LYS A 159 -18.03 -1.76 -6.84
N GLN A 160 -16.95 -2.54 -6.76
CA GLN A 160 -15.63 -2.05 -6.37
C GLN A 160 -15.07 -1.08 -7.42
N THR A 161 -15.24 -1.39 -8.70
CA THR A 161 -14.87 -0.49 -9.80
C THR A 161 -15.60 0.85 -9.67
N SER A 162 -16.91 0.84 -9.44
CA SER A 162 -17.68 2.08 -9.26
C SER A 162 -17.24 2.88 -8.04
N ILE A 163 -16.97 2.22 -6.90
CA ILE A 163 -16.44 2.88 -5.70
C ILE A 163 -15.09 3.53 -6.02
N TYR A 164 -14.18 2.78 -6.65
CA TYR A 164 -12.85 3.26 -6.99
C TYR A 164 -12.88 4.46 -7.94
N GLU A 165 -13.70 4.40 -8.99
CA GLU A 165 -13.89 5.52 -9.92
C GLU A 165 -14.47 6.76 -9.21
N ASN A 166 -15.40 6.58 -8.28
CA ASN A 166 -15.94 7.69 -7.49
C ASN A 166 -14.93 8.27 -6.48
N LEU A 167 -14.02 7.45 -5.97
CA LEU A 167 -12.93 7.90 -5.08
C LEU A 167 -11.86 8.67 -5.84
N THR A 168 -11.50 8.22 -7.04
CA THR A 168 -10.47 8.84 -7.88
C THR A 168 -11.00 10.04 -8.67
N ARG A 169 -12.30 10.10 -8.97
CA ARG A 169 -12.91 11.25 -9.64
C ARG A 169 -12.79 12.51 -8.80
N GLY A 170 -12.16 13.53 -9.37
CA GLY A 170 -11.95 14.82 -8.71
C GLY A 170 -10.91 14.76 -7.57
N TYR A 171 -10.17 13.67 -7.43
CA TYR A 171 -9.13 13.56 -6.40
C TYR A 171 -8.03 14.61 -6.61
N SER A 172 -7.56 14.79 -7.85
CA SER A 172 -6.55 15.80 -8.19
C SER A 172 -7.02 17.23 -7.88
N GLU A 173 -8.30 17.53 -8.15
CA GLU A 173 -8.90 18.83 -7.84
C GLU A 173 -8.99 19.05 -6.33
N LEU A 174 -9.40 18.02 -5.57
CA LEU A 174 -9.46 18.07 -4.11
C LEU A 174 -8.07 18.32 -3.50
N VAL A 175 -7.06 17.58 -3.96
CA VAL A 175 -5.65 17.75 -3.52
C VAL A 175 -5.18 19.17 -3.81
N SER A 176 -5.44 19.68 -5.01
CA SER A 176 -5.03 21.03 -5.42
C SER A 176 -5.73 22.12 -4.59
N LYS A 177 -7.03 21.95 -4.33
CA LYS A 177 -7.79 22.85 -3.47
C LYS A 177 -7.24 22.86 -2.04
N LYS A 178 -6.97 21.67 -1.48
CA LYS A 178 -6.47 21.56 -0.12
C LYS A 178 -5.07 22.13 0.04
N MET A 179 -4.19 21.93 -0.94
CA MET A 179 -2.86 22.53 -0.97
C MET A 179 -2.94 24.07 -0.98
N SER A 180 -3.83 24.66 -1.79
CA SER A 180 -4.08 26.11 -1.77
C SER A 180 -4.63 26.61 -0.44
N GLU A 181 -5.54 25.86 0.20
CA GLU A 181 -6.04 26.19 1.54
C GLU A 181 -4.92 26.19 2.58
N LEU A 182 -4.05 25.17 2.57
CA LEU A 182 -2.91 25.07 3.50
C LEU A 182 -1.90 26.21 3.31
N ALA A 183 -1.56 26.53 2.06
CA ALA A 183 -0.70 27.68 1.75
C ALA A 183 -1.30 28.99 2.29
N HIS A 184 -2.61 29.20 2.11
CA HIS A 184 -3.28 30.37 2.66
C HIS A 184 -3.26 30.40 4.20
N TYR A 185 -3.41 29.25 4.87
CA TYR A 185 -3.28 29.17 6.34
C TYR A 185 -1.88 29.56 6.81
N GLU A 186 -0.84 29.13 6.10
CA GLU A 186 0.55 29.51 6.38
C GLU A 186 0.75 31.01 6.18
N ASP A 187 0.27 31.58 5.07
CA ASP A 187 0.34 33.03 4.81
C ASP A 187 -0.39 33.85 5.89
N VAL A 188 -1.58 33.41 6.32
CA VAL A 188 -2.33 34.06 7.40
C VAL A 188 -1.55 34.02 8.71
N LYS A 189 -0.94 32.87 9.04
CA LYS A 189 -0.13 32.72 10.25
C LYS A 189 1.10 33.62 10.19
N TYR A 190 1.80 33.63 9.06
CA TYR A 190 2.93 34.52 8.79
C TYR A 190 2.57 35.99 9.04
N ASN A 191 1.44 36.42 8.48
CA ASN A 191 0.97 37.80 8.59
C ASN A 191 0.55 38.18 10.02
N LYS A 192 -0.05 37.26 10.78
CA LYS A 192 -0.36 37.48 12.20
C LYS A 192 0.92 37.62 13.04
N ASP A 193 1.88 36.72 12.85
CA ASP A 193 3.16 36.75 13.55
C ASP A 193 3.94 38.04 13.20
N ALA A 194 3.92 38.46 11.93
CA ALA A 194 4.49 39.71 11.47
C ALA A 194 3.83 40.93 12.13
N ALA A 195 2.50 40.99 12.15
CA ALA A 195 1.76 42.09 12.78
C ALA A 195 2.06 42.21 14.29
N GLU A 196 2.12 41.09 15.01
CA GLU A 196 2.50 41.08 16.43
C GLU A 196 3.95 41.55 16.64
N SER A 197 4.85 41.14 15.75
CA SER A 197 6.25 41.56 15.77
C SER A 197 6.38 43.07 15.52
N PHE A 198 5.69 43.61 14.52
CA PHE A 198 5.67 45.06 14.24
C PHE A 198 5.09 45.85 15.41
N ARG A 199 4.03 45.34 16.04
CA ARG A 199 3.45 45.93 17.25
C ARG A 199 4.46 45.96 18.40
N LYS A 200 5.26 44.90 18.56
CA LYS A 200 6.31 44.83 19.57
C LYS A 200 7.43 45.83 19.28
N ALA A 201 7.87 45.96 18.03
CA ALA A 201 8.84 46.97 17.61
C ALA A 201 8.35 48.38 17.96
N PHE A 202 7.11 48.69 17.58
CA PHE A 202 6.47 49.98 17.87
C PHE A 202 6.41 50.29 19.37
N ARG A 203 5.97 49.32 20.19
CA ARG A 203 5.86 49.50 21.64
C ARG A 203 7.22 49.72 22.30
N LEU A 204 8.22 48.92 21.93
CA LEU A 204 9.57 49.05 22.47
C LEU A 204 10.20 50.39 22.10
N PHE A 205 10.12 50.78 20.82
CA PHE A 205 10.63 52.07 20.36
C PHE A 205 9.96 53.23 21.10
N LYS A 206 8.62 53.21 21.21
CA LYS A 206 7.85 54.26 21.89
C LYS A 206 8.12 54.33 23.39
N SER A 207 8.49 53.21 24.03
CA SER A 207 8.77 53.18 25.47
C SER A 207 10.10 53.85 25.84
N ASP A 208 11.07 53.89 24.93
CA ASP A 208 12.40 54.45 25.19
C ASP A 208 13.01 55.04 23.91
N GLU A 209 12.35 56.07 23.36
CA GLU A 209 12.76 56.69 22.08
C GLU A 209 14.22 57.18 22.10
N ASN A 210 14.70 57.70 23.24
CA ASN A 210 16.04 58.28 23.34
C ASN A 210 17.13 57.21 23.20
N LYS A 211 16.93 56.02 23.79
CA LYS A 211 17.87 54.89 23.66
C LYS A 211 18.07 54.48 22.21
N TYR A 212 16.99 54.43 21.43
CA TYR A 212 17.04 54.00 20.03
C TYR A 212 17.50 55.12 19.08
N LYS A 213 17.35 56.40 19.47
CA LYS A 213 17.87 57.54 18.69
C LYS A 213 19.39 57.75 18.87
N THR A 214 19.93 57.47 20.04
CA THR A 214 21.36 57.72 20.33
C THR A 214 22.28 56.54 20.06
N HIS A 215 21.75 55.31 20.05
CA HIS A 215 22.55 54.10 19.91
C HIS A 215 22.09 53.27 18.71
N ASP A 216 22.79 53.42 17.59
CA ASP A 216 22.44 52.76 16.33
C ASP A 216 22.43 51.23 16.42
N ASN A 217 23.25 50.62 17.27
CA ASN A 217 23.20 49.17 17.50
C ASN A 217 21.88 48.72 18.13
N ASN A 218 21.32 49.51 19.06
CA ASN A 218 20.04 49.19 19.69
C ASN A 218 18.88 49.35 18.69
N LEU A 219 18.98 50.35 17.81
CA LEU A 219 18.02 50.56 16.73
C LEU A 219 18.08 49.40 15.73
N TYR A 220 19.28 49.03 15.28
CA TYR A 220 19.51 47.90 14.38
C TYR A 220 18.94 46.62 14.94
N GLU A 221 19.27 46.25 16.18
CA GLU A 221 18.77 45.00 16.79
C GLU A 221 17.24 44.97 16.87
N LEU A 222 16.61 46.11 17.22
CA LEU A 222 15.16 46.22 17.28
C LEU A 222 14.52 46.00 15.90
N VAL A 223 15.00 46.72 14.89
CA VAL A 223 14.36 46.73 13.57
C VAL A 223 14.71 45.49 12.76
N ALA A 224 15.94 45.00 12.85
CA ALA A 224 16.36 43.76 12.22
C ALA A 224 15.55 42.59 12.75
N ARG A 225 15.36 42.50 14.08
CA ARG A 225 14.67 41.36 14.71
C ARG A 225 13.15 41.40 14.53
N TYR A 226 12.55 42.59 14.61
CA TYR A 226 11.10 42.71 14.73
C TYR A 226 10.40 43.35 13.52
N LEU A 227 11.13 44.04 12.64
CA LEU A 227 10.56 44.75 11.49
C LEU A 227 11.06 44.17 10.16
N PHE A 228 12.37 44.15 9.95
CA PHE A 228 13.01 43.76 8.70
C PHE A 228 13.26 42.25 8.56
N ALA A 229 13.04 41.45 9.60
CA ALA A 229 13.14 39.99 9.50
C ALA A 229 12.10 39.35 8.55
N TYR A 230 10.98 40.05 8.31
CA TYR A 230 9.88 39.58 7.45
C TYR A 230 10.05 40.10 6.01
N ASP A 231 9.70 39.28 5.02
CA ASP A 231 9.67 39.64 3.61
C ASP A 231 8.37 40.38 3.28
N ALA A 232 8.51 41.62 2.79
CA ALA A 232 7.39 42.46 2.43
C ALA A 232 6.54 41.88 1.28
N LYS A 233 7.10 40.99 0.44
CA LYS A 233 6.37 40.35 -0.66
C LYS A 233 5.32 39.34 -0.21
N GLN A 234 5.48 38.77 0.99
CA GLN A 234 4.56 37.79 1.58
C GLN A 234 3.51 38.44 2.51
N LEU A 235 3.61 39.76 2.73
CA LEU A 235 2.66 40.47 3.56
C LEU A 235 1.36 40.75 2.78
N PHE A 236 0.24 40.52 3.44
CA PHE A 236 -1.06 41.01 2.99
C PHE A 236 -1.09 42.52 3.02
N SER A 237 -2.00 43.11 2.22
CA SER A 237 -2.13 44.56 2.11
C SER A 237 -2.42 45.22 3.46
N GLU A 238 -3.23 44.59 4.32
CA GLU A 238 -3.56 45.09 5.66
C GLU A 238 -2.33 45.08 6.58
N THR A 239 -1.54 44.01 6.55
CA THR A 239 -0.32 43.89 7.34
C THR A 239 0.75 44.87 6.85
N LEU A 240 0.83 45.07 5.53
CA LEU A 240 1.75 46.01 4.90
C LEU A 240 1.42 47.47 5.27
N VAL A 241 0.12 47.82 5.35
CA VAL A 241 -0.31 49.14 5.84
C VAL A 241 0.17 49.36 7.27
N TYR A 242 0.04 48.35 8.15
CA TYR A 242 0.52 48.47 9.52
C TYR A 242 2.05 48.54 9.61
N TYR A 243 2.76 47.72 8.82
CA TYR A 243 4.22 47.81 8.67
C TYR A 243 4.66 49.23 8.27
N ASN A 244 4.04 49.81 7.24
CA ASN A 244 4.36 51.14 6.76
C ASN A 244 4.08 52.23 7.81
N TYR A 245 3.02 52.07 8.60
CA TYR A 245 2.74 52.96 9.74
C TYR A 245 3.86 52.90 10.78
N VAL A 246 4.27 51.70 11.21
CA VAL A 246 5.34 51.53 12.21
C VAL A 246 6.68 52.02 11.67
N TYR A 247 7.02 51.66 10.42
CA TYR A 247 8.21 52.12 9.73
C TYR A 247 8.28 53.66 9.70
N SER A 248 7.22 54.31 9.21
CA SER A 248 7.16 55.77 9.08
C SER A 248 7.23 56.47 10.44
N TYR A 249 6.60 55.88 11.45
CA TYR A 249 6.64 56.42 12.82
C TYR A 249 8.07 56.44 13.36
N ILE A 250 8.80 55.33 13.22
CA ILE A 250 10.20 55.25 13.67
C ILE A 250 11.07 56.20 12.82
N PHE A 251 10.95 56.12 11.50
CA PHE A 251 11.73 56.92 10.55
C PHE A 251 11.61 58.43 10.78
N ASN A 252 10.39 58.93 11.03
CA ASN A 252 10.14 60.36 11.27
C ASN A 252 10.68 60.87 12.61
N LYS A 253 11.06 59.96 13.52
CA LYS A 253 11.61 60.31 14.84
C LYS A 253 13.14 60.30 14.87
N LEU A 254 13.79 59.81 13.82
CA LEU A 254 15.24 59.80 13.66
C LEU A 254 15.74 61.11 13.03
N ASP A 255 17.02 61.43 13.25
CA ASP A 255 17.73 62.50 12.54
C ASP A 255 18.11 62.06 11.11
N ASP A 256 18.71 62.94 10.32
CA ASP A 256 18.96 62.67 8.91
C ASP A 256 19.99 61.55 8.67
N ASP A 257 21.02 61.46 9.52
CA ASP A 257 21.98 60.35 9.51
C ASP A 257 21.33 59.04 9.98
N GLY A 258 20.51 59.08 11.03
CA GLY A 258 19.75 57.93 11.52
C GLY A 258 18.75 57.41 10.49
N LYS A 259 18.09 58.27 9.71
CA LYS A 259 17.21 57.88 8.59
C LYS A 259 17.97 57.16 7.49
N TYR A 260 19.16 57.65 7.14
CA TYR A 260 20.01 57.00 6.14
C TYR A 260 20.42 55.59 6.61
N ARG A 261 20.92 55.48 7.85
CA ARG A 261 21.30 54.19 8.45
C ARG A 261 20.12 53.23 8.59
N PHE A 262 18.96 53.72 9.03
CA PHE A 262 17.73 52.92 9.13
C PHE A 262 17.30 52.33 7.78
N THR A 263 17.49 53.08 6.70
CA THR A 263 17.23 52.59 5.34
C THR A 263 18.25 51.51 4.95
N GLN A 264 19.54 51.69 5.27
CA GLN A 264 20.56 50.65 5.04
C GLN A 264 20.23 49.34 5.77
N PHE A 265 19.79 49.44 7.03
CA PHE A 265 19.39 48.27 7.82
C PHE A 265 18.28 47.44 7.16
N SER A 266 17.42 48.05 6.35
CA SER A 266 16.35 47.33 5.64
C SER A 266 16.88 46.39 4.54
N PHE A 267 18.04 46.70 3.96
CA PHE A 267 18.71 45.89 2.94
C PHE A 267 19.71 44.91 3.56
N ASP A 268 20.38 45.31 4.64
CA ASP A 268 21.43 44.52 5.29
C ASP A 268 20.87 43.38 6.17
N THR A 269 19.60 43.47 6.57
CA THR A 269 18.97 42.44 7.40
C THR A 269 18.54 41.25 6.56
N PRO A 270 19.05 40.03 6.80
CA PRO A 270 18.57 38.84 6.12
C PRO A 270 17.12 38.54 6.51
N LYS A 271 16.31 38.23 5.50
CA LYS A 271 14.92 37.79 5.69
C LYS A 271 14.94 36.35 6.19
N SER A 272 15.01 36.18 7.51
CA SER A 272 15.17 34.88 8.15
C SER A 272 13.85 34.27 8.61
N LYS A 273 12.72 34.93 8.37
CA LYS A 273 11.39 34.51 8.83
C LYS A 273 10.41 34.45 7.69
#